data_AF-A0A7Y6YNB9-F1
#
_entry.id   AF-A0A7Y6YNB9-F1
#
_cell.length_a   1.000
_cell.length_b   1.000
_cell.length_c   1.000
_cell.angle_alpha   90.00
_cell.angle_beta   90.00
_cell.angle_gamma   90.00
#
_symmetry.space_group_name_H-M   'P 1'
#
loop_
_entity.id
_entity.type
_entity.pdbx_description
1 polymer ?
#
loop_
_entity_poly.entity_id
_entity_poly.type
_entity_poly.pdbx_seq_one_letter_code
_entity_poly.pdbx_strand_id
1 'polypeptide(L)' 'MTQIDYTRAAKYFLLQDFWVGFKLVMKYFFAPKTTLNYPHEKGPLSPRF' A
#
# COMPACT_ATOMS: atom_id res chain seq x y z
N MET A 1 25.56 -30.25 -12.47
CA MET A 1 25.69 -29.23 -11.40
C MET A 1 24.65 -28.17 -11.64
N THR A 2 23.69 -28.02 -10.74
CA THR A 2 22.68 -26.95 -10.83
C THR A 2 23.38 -25.62 -10.56
N GLN A 3 23.42 -24.72 -11.55
CA GLN A 3 23.89 -23.36 -11.32
C GLN A 3 22.96 -22.67 -10.32
N ILE A 4 23.53 -22.23 -9.20
CA ILE A 4 22.79 -21.45 -8.21
C ILE A 4 22.67 -20.03 -8.74
N ASP A 5 21.44 -19.56 -8.90
CA ASP A 5 21.16 -18.16 -9.23
C ASP A 5 21.30 -17.30 -7.97
N TYR A 6 22.51 -16.76 -7.78
CA TYR A 6 22.86 -15.90 -6.65
C TYR A 6 22.03 -14.61 -6.63
N THR A 7 21.52 -14.13 -7.77
CA THR A 7 20.67 -12.95 -7.80
C THR A 7 19.33 -13.24 -7.14
N ARG A 8 18.72 -14.38 -7.48
CA ARG A 8 17.46 -14.82 -6.87
C ARG A 8 17.63 -15.13 -5.39
N ALA A 9 18.73 -15.76 -4.99
CA ALA A 9 19.05 -16.01 -3.58
C ALA A 9 19.14 -14.71 -2.76
N ALA A 10 19.81 -13.68 -3.30
CA ALA A 10 19.92 -12.38 -2.65
C ALA A 10 18.55 -11.69 -2.50
N LYS A 11 17.69 -11.76 -3.52
CA LYS A 11 16.34 -11.17 -3.47
C LYS A 11 15.47 -11.78 -2.37
N TYR A 12 15.54 -13.10 -2.20
CA TYR A 12 14.82 -13.79 -1.13
C TYR A 12 15.43 -13.54 0.24
N PHE A 13 16.77 -13.51 0.34
CA PHE A 13 17.46 -13.17 1.60
C PHE A 13 17.12 -11.77 2.10
N LEU A 14 17.03 -10.79 1.18
CA LEU A 14 16.68 -9.41 1.49
C LEU A 14 15.16 -9.16 1.54
N LEU A 15 14.33 -10.21 1.43
CA LEU A 15 12.87 -10.12 1.42
C LEU A 15 12.36 -9.01 0.47
N GLN A 16 12.89 -8.96 -0.75
CA GLN A 16 12.57 -7.88 -1.69
C GLN A 16 11.06 -7.75 -1.94
N ASP A 17 10.33 -8.87 -1.94
CA ASP A 17 8.87 -8.90 -2.10
C ASP A 17 8.14 -8.15 -0.96
N PHE A 18 8.64 -8.27 0.27
CA PHE A 18 8.10 -7.55 1.42
C PHE A 18 8.35 -6.04 1.30
N TRP A 19 9.53 -5.66 0.82
CA TRP A 19 9.85 -4.25 0.60
C TRP A 19 8.93 -3.60 -0.44
N VAL A 20 8.60 -4.33 -1.52
CA VAL A 20 7.64 -3.85 -2.53
C VAL A 20 6.25 -3.65 -1.92
N GLY A 21 5.77 -4.61 -1.12
CA GLY A 21 4.50 -4.48 -0.40
C GLY A 21 4.50 -3.33 0.61
N PHE A 22 5.57 -3.19 1.38
CA PHE A 22 5.75 -2.11 2.36
C PHE A 22 5.73 -0.73 1.70
N LYS A 23 6.39 -0.59 0.53
CA LYS A 23 6.35 0.65 -0.26
C LYS A 23 4.91 1.05 -0.65
N LEU A 24 4.08 0.08 -1.01
CA LEU A 24 2.67 0.32 -1.34
C LEU A 24 1.89 0.77 -0.10
N VAL A 25 2.08 0.09 1.03
CA VAL A 25 1.43 0.45 2.30
C VAL A 25 1.82 1.87 2.73
N MET A 26 3.11 2.21 2.67
CA MET A 26 3.61 3.55 2.98
C MET A 26 2.98 4.62 2.08
N LYS A 27 2.81 4.35 0.79
CA LYS A 27 2.13 5.27 -0.13
C LYS A 27 0.72 5.63 0.36
N TYR A 28 -0.08 4.62 0.76
CA TYR A 28 -1.45 4.86 1.25
C TYR A 28 -1.49 5.39 2.69
N PHE A 29 -0.50 5.04 3.50
CA PHE A 29 -0.39 5.51 4.88
C PHE A 29 -0.24 7.04 4.93
N PHE A 30 0.63 7.59 4.07
CA PHE A 30 0.85 9.03 3.92
C PHE A 30 -0.14 9.72 2.98
N ALA A 31 -1.05 8.98 2.33
CA ALA A 31 -2.08 9.57 1.51
C ALA A 31 -3.11 10.32 2.38
N PRO A 32 -3.75 11.39 1.86
CA PRO A 32 -4.83 12.07 2.56
C PRO A 32 -5.96 11.10 2.89
N LYS A 33 -6.50 11.21 4.10
CA LYS A 33 -7.61 10.38 4.57
C LYS A 33 -8.88 10.78 3.82
N THR A 34 -9.64 9.81 3.34
CA THR A 34 -10.94 10.01 2.67
C THR A 34 -12.11 10.07 3.65
N THR A 35 -11.84 9.92 4.95
CA THR A 35 -12.85 9.94 6.01
C THR A 35 -13.39 11.34 6.24
N LEU A 36 -14.71 11.45 6.32
CA LEU A 36 -15.45 12.67 6.61
C LEU A 36 -15.54 12.90 8.12
N ASN A 37 -15.42 14.15 8.58
CA ASN A 37 -15.58 14.47 10.00
C ASN A 37 -17.05 14.65 10.41
N TYR A 38 -17.84 13.59 10.41
CA TYR A 38 -19.23 13.66 10.88
C TYR A 38 -19.28 13.86 12.42
N PRO A 39 -20.19 14.70 12.97
CA PRO A 39 -21.32 15.39 12.33
C PRO A 39 -21.00 16.76 11.73
N HIS A 40 -19.76 17.23 11.86
CA HIS A 40 -19.33 18.56 11.43
C HIS A 40 -19.26 18.70 9.90
N GLU A 41 -18.92 17.62 9.20
CA GLU A 41 -18.92 17.52 7.75
C GLU A 41 -19.93 16.44 7.32
N LYS A 42 -20.68 16.68 6.24
CA LYS A 42 -21.71 15.76 5.70
C LYS A 42 -21.34 15.30 4.28
N GLY A 43 -21.74 14.08 3.95
CA GLY A 43 -21.51 13.52 2.62
C GLY A 43 -22.35 14.25 1.54
N PRO A 44 -21.92 14.21 0.27
CA PRO A 44 -22.67 14.77 -0.83
C PRO A 44 -24.01 14.04 -0.99
N LEU A 45 -25.07 14.80 -1.21
CA LEU A 45 -26.44 14.31 -1.27
C LEU A 45 -27.02 14.58 -2.66
N SER A 46 -27.72 13.58 -3.21
CA SER A 46 -28.42 13.77 -4.49
C SER A 46 -29.70 14.57 -4.28
N PRO A 47 -30.22 15.32 -5.28
CA PRO A 47 -31.44 16.10 -5.14
C PRO A 47 -32.72 15.31 -4.78
N ARG A 48 -32.68 13.98 -4.93
CA ARG A 48 -33.80 13.08 -4.61
C ARG A 48 -33.84 12.65 -3.14
N PHE A 49 -32.78 12.94 -2.41
CA PHE A 49 -32.69 12.72 -0.97
C PHE A 49 -32.64 14.10 -0.30
#